data_AF-A0A1G9MK65-F1
#
_entry.id   AF-A0A1G9MK65-F1
#
_cell.length_a   1.000
_cell.length_b   1.000
_cell.length_c   1.000
_cell.angle_alpha   90.00
_cell.angle_beta   90.00
_cell.angle_gamma   90.00
#
_symmetry.space_group_name_H-M   'P 1'
#
loop_
_entity.id
_entity.type
_entity.pdbx_description
1 polymer ?
#
loop_
_entity_poly.entity_id
_entity_poly.type
_entity_poly.pdbx_seq_one_letter_code
_entity_poly.pdbx_strand_id
1 'polypeptide(L)'
;MPSTAEQVISRVLRRKATPTAKIIIRELFEAGCVIDEPDTGAPVWLPKGRLGRAAVEKVAQLVNEGLTVDQICTETGRSRRMIDRYIAAACHYKLVERRPQRKARS
;
A
#
# COMPACT_ATOMS: atom_id res chain seq x y z
N MET A 1 -10.47 8.31 -31.71
CA MET A 1 -9.11 8.07 -31.19
C MET A 1 -9.22 7.10 -30.02
N PRO A 2 -8.38 6.06 -29.93
CA PRO A 2 -8.34 5.21 -28.75
C PRO A 2 -8.03 6.07 -27.52
N SER A 3 -8.74 5.84 -26.42
CA SER A 3 -8.49 6.58 -25.18
C SER A 3 -7.13 6.15 -24.63
N THR A 4 -6.23 7.09 -24.36
CA THR A 4 -4.97 6.76 -23.70
C THR A 4 -5.22 6.41 -22.22
N ALA A 5 -4.33 5.62 -21.60
CA ALA A 5 -4.45 5.25 -20.18
C ALA A 5 -4.61 6.49 -19.27
N GLU A 6 -3.86 7.56 -19.57
CA GLU A 6 -3.95 8.85 -18.85
C GLU A 6 -5.34 9.49 -18.95
N GLN A 7 -5.96 9.45 -20.14
CA GLN A 7 -7.31 10.00 -20.35
C GLN A 7 -8.37 9.20 -19.57
N VAL A 8 -8.20 7.88 -19.49
CA VAL A 8 -9.10 7.00 -18.73
C VAL A 8 -8.94 7.28 -17.23
N ILE A 9 -7.71 7.30 -16.72
CA ILE A 9 -7.42 7.60 -15.30
C ILE A 9 -7.99 8.97 -14.94
N SER A 10 -7.71 10.01 -15.73
CA SER A 10 -8.20 11.38 -15.50
C SER A 10 -9.73 11.44 -15.45
N ARG A 11 -10.41 10.68 -16.30
CA ARG A 11 -11.88 10.58 -16.33
C ARG A 11 -12.42 9.92 -15.06
N VAL A 12 -11.80 8.85 -14.60
CA VAL A 12 -12.20 8.14 -13.38
C VAL A 12 -12.00 9.02 -12.15
N LEU A 13 -10.86 9.71 -12.06
CA LEU A 13 -10.54 10.63 -10.96
C LEU A 13 -11.52 11.80 -10.89
N ARG A 14 -11.99 12.32 -12.03
CA ARG A 14 -12.97 13.43 -12.07
C ARG A 14 -14.41 13.00 -11.76
N ARG A 15 -14.78 11.74 -12.05
CA ARG A 15 -16.17 11.26 -11.92
C ARG A 15 -16.49 10.63 -10.56
N LYS A 16 -15.49 10.09 -9.86
CA LYS A 16 -15.69 9.34 -8.62
C LYS A 16 -15.15 10.15 -7.45
N ALA A 17 -15.98 10.36 -6.43
CA ALA A 17 -15.59 11.05 -5.20
C ALA A 17 -14.43 10.35 -4.46
N THR A 18 -14.35 9.02 -4.57
CA THR A 18 -13.27 8.19 -4.01
C THR A 18 -12.85 7.10 -5.00
N PRO A 19 -11.96 7.43 -5.96
CA PRO A 19 -11.47 6.47 -6.92
C PRO A 19 -10.56 5.45 -6.22
N THR A 20 -10.91 4.16 -6.31
CA THR A 20 -10.06 3.06 -5.81
C THR A 20 -9.21 2.49 -6.94
N ALA A 21 -8.07 1.88 -6.61
CA ALA A 21 -7.23 1.22 -7.60
C ALA A 21 -8.01 0.17 -8.43
N LYS A 22 -8.93 -0.57 -7.81
CA LYS A 22 -9.78 -1.55 -8.49
C LYS A 22 -10.69 -0.91 -9.55
N ILE A 23 -11.24 0.28 -9.27
CA ILE A 23 -12.09 1.00 -10.22
C ILE A 23 -11.24 1.49 -11.40
N ILE A 24 -10.06 2.04 -11.14
CA ILE A 24 -9.15 2.53 -12.18
C ILE A 24 -8.71 1.38 -13.11
N ILE A 25 -8.28 0.25 -12.53
CA ILE A 25 -7.85 -0.93 -13.29
C ILE A 25 -8.98 -1.46 -14.17
N ARG A 26 -10.21 -1.52 -13.65
CA ARG A 26 -11.38 -1.95 -14.41
C ARG A 26 -11.64 -1.05 -15.62
N GLU A 27 -11.62 0.26 -15.42
CA GLU A 27 -11.90 1.22 -16.50
C GLU A 27 -10.80 1.24 -17.56
N LEU A 28 -9.53 1.02 -17.16
CA LEU A 28 -8.42 0.83 -18.09
C LEU A 28 -8.62 -0.42 -18.94
N PHE A 29 -9.05 -1.52 -18.33
CA PHE A 29 -9.36 -2.76 -19.05
C PHE A 29 -10.54 -2.58 -20.03
N GLU A 30 -11.64 -1.96 -19.60
CA GLU A 30 -12.80 -1.67 -20.45
C GLU A 30 -12.45 -0.73 -21.62
N ALA A 31 -11.44 0.12 -21.46
CA ALA A 31 -10.91 0.99 -22.51
C ALA A 31 -9.91 0.29 -23.46
N GLY A 32 -9.62 -1.00 -23.25
CA GLY A 32 -8.70 -1.78 -24.08
C GLY A 32 -7.22 -1.52 -23.80
N CYS A 33 -6.88 -0.94 -22.64
CA CYS A 33 -5.49 -0.82 -22.22
C CYS A 33 -4.95 -2.19 -21.80
N VAL A 34 -3.75 -2.54 -22.28
CA VAL A 34 -3.00 -3.70 -21.78
C VAL A 34 -2.53 -3.38 -20.36
N ILE A 35 -2.81 -4.29 -19.42
CA ILE A 35 -2.38 -4.19 -18.04
C ILE A 35 -1.31 -5.25 -17.84
N ASP A 36 -0.05 -4.83 -17.90
CA ASP A 36 1.06 -5.71 -17.60
C ASP A 36 1.09 -5.98 -16.10
N GLU A 37 1.13 -7.25 -15.72
CA GLU A 37 1.52 -7.60 -14.35
C GLU A 37 2.99 -7.21 -14.19
N PRO A 38 3.33 -6.40 -13.16
CA PRO A 38 4.70 -5.98 -12.98
C PRO A 38 5.58 -7.22 -12.82
N ASP A 39 6.63 -7.28 -13.65
CA ASP A 39 7.63 -8.33 -13.63
C ASP A 39 8.09 -8.57 -12.18
N THR A 40 8.20 -9.85 -11.81
CA THR A 40 8.19 -10.44 -10.46
C THR A 40 9.32 -10.02 -9.50
N GLY A 41 9.96 -8.89 -9.75
CA GLY A 41 10.89 -8.25 -8.84
C GLY A 41 10.22 -7.70 -7.58
N ALA A 42 11.03 -7.51 -6.54
CA ALA A 42 10.60 -6.83 -5.32
C ALA A 42 10.04 -5.43 -5.68
N PRO A 43 8.81 -5.07 -5.26
CA PRO A 43 8.22 -3.78 -5.56
C PRO A 43 9.18 -2.61 -5.29
N VAL A 44 9.21 -1.61 -6.19
CA VAL A 44 10.12 -0.44 -6.11
C VAL A 44 10.00 0.31 -4.78
N TRP A 45 8.82 0.27 -4.14
CA TRP A 45 8.54 0.92 -2.86
C TRP A 45 9.10 0.18 -1.64
N LEU A 46 9.58 -1.07 -1.79
CA LEU A 46 10.15 -1.83 -0.68
C LEU A 46 11.50 -1.23 -0.25
N PRO A 47 11.75 -1.12 1.06
CA PRO A 47 13.05 -0.69 1.56
C PRO A 47 14.17 -1.60 1.05
N LYS A 48 15.12 -1.01 0.33
CA LYS A 48 16.32 -1.70 -0.16
C LYS A 48 17.43 -1.58 0.87
N GLY A 49 18.17 -2.66 1.10
CA GLY A 49 19.34 -2.67 2.00
C GLY A 49 19.06 -3.09 3.44
N ARG A 50 20.15 -3.36 4.17
CA ARG A 50 20.13 -3.98 5.51
C ARG A 50 19.45 -3.12 6.56
N LEU A 51 19.71 -1.81 6.57
CA LEU A 51 19.10 -0.87 7.52
C LEU A 51 17.58 -0.72 7.29
N GLY A 52 17.16 -0.70 6.02
CA GLY A 52 15.75 -0.66 5.65
C GLY A 52 15.01 -1.91 6.11
N ARG A 53 15.65 -3.08 5.98
CA ARG A 53 15.08 -4.35 6.43
C ARG A 53 14.98 -4.44 7.96
N ALA A 54 16.03 -4.07 8.69
CA ALA A 54 16.02 -4.05 10.16
C ALA A 54 14.92 -3.12 10.71
N ALA A 55 14.67 -1.98 10.04
CA ALA A 55 13.57 -1.09 10.38
C ALA A 55 12.19 -1.74 10.19
N VAL A 56 12.00 -2.49 9.10
CA VAL A 56 10.75 -3.21 8.84
C VAL A 56 10.53 -4.31 9.88
N GLU A 57 11.59 -5.04 10.24
CA GLU A 57 11.54 -6.09 11.27
C GLU A 57 11.19 -5.50 12.65
N LYS A 58 11.80 -4.37 13.04
CA LYS A 58 11.45 -3.66 14.28
C LYS A 58 9.98 -3.24 14.29
N VAL A 59 9.49 -2.65 13.19
CA VAL A 59 8.08 -2.24 13.11
C VAL A 59 7.14 -3.46 13.14
N ALA A 60 7.50 -4.55 12.47
CA ALA A 60 6.73 -5.79 12.50
C ALA A 60 6.60 -6.35 13.93
N GLN A 61 7.70 -6.34 14.69
CA GLN A 61 7.70 -6.75 16.09
C GLN A 61 6.72 -5.91 16.92
N LEU A 62 6.80 -4.58 16.83
CA LEU A 62 5.91 -3.68 17.59
C LEU A 62 4.42 -3.88 17.22
N VAL A 63 4.13 -4.17 15.95
CA VAL A 63 2.76 -4.49 15.52
C VAL A 63 2.29 -5.82 16.12
N ASN A 64 3.16 -6.84 16.15
CA ASN A 64 2.83 -8.14 16.75
C ASN A 64 2.68 -8.07 18.27
N GLU A 65 3.36 -7.13 18.94
CA GLU A 65 3.15 -6.76 20.34
C GLU A 65 1.82 -6.01 20.57
N GLY A 66 1.09 -5.66 19.50
CA GLY A 66 -0.23 -5.05 19.56
C GLY A 66 -0.23 -3.52 19.62
N LEU A 67 0.91 -2.87 19.38
CA LEU A 67 0.98 -1.42 19.38
C LEU A 67 0.22 -0.82 18.18
N THR A 68 -0.42 0.31 18.43
CA THR A 68 -1.06 1.13 17.40
C THR A 68 -0.02 1.90 16.59
N VAL A 69 -0.41 2.36 15.39
CA VAL A 69 0.46 3.16 14.52
C VAL A 69 0.99 4.41 15.23
N ASP A 70 0.16 5.09 16.02
CA ASP A 70 0.56 6.31 16.72
C ASP A 70 1.56 6.03 17.84
N GLN A 71 1.42 4.90 18.56
CA GLN A 71 2.43 4.46 19.54
C GLN A 71 3.75 4.09 18.86
N ILE A 72 3.70 3.40 17.72
CA ILE A 72 4.90 3.05 16.95
C ILE A 72 5.60 4.31 16.44
N CYS A 73 4.86 5.33 16.02
CA CYS A 73 5.41 6.63 15.64
C CYS A 73 6.21 7.26 16.79
N THR A 74 5.64 7.28 17.99
CA THR A 74 6.32 7.79 19.19
C THR A 74 7.57 6.97 19.53
N GLU A 75 7.46 5.64 19.54
CA GLU A 75 8.55 4.72 19.89
C GLU A 75 9.74 4.79 18.91
N THR A 76 9.46 4.99 17.63
CA THR A 76 10.48 5.00 16.58
C THR A 76 10.95 6.40 16.20
N GLY A 77 10.24 7.44 16.61
CA GLY A 77 10.47 8.83 16.18
C GLY A 77 10.20 9.06 14.69
N ARG A 78 9.44 8.18 14.03
CA ARG A 78 9.21 8.22 12.57
C ARG A 78 7.83 8.72 12.22
N SER A 79 7.74 9.38 11.06
CA SER A 79 6.46 9.90 10.56
C SER A 79 5.48 8.77 10.26
N ARG A 80 4.18 9.04 10.44
CA ARG A 80 3.09 8.09 10.17
C ARG A 80 3.17 7.48 8.79
N ARG A 81 3.41 8.30 7.75
CA ARG A 81 3.59 7.84 6.37
C ARG A 81 4.72 6.83 6.22
N MET A 82 5.80 6.99 7.00
CA MET A 82 6.93 6.06 6.97
C MET A 82 6.60 4.75 7.70
N ILE A 83 5.90 4.83 8.83
CA ILE A 83 5.39 3.65 9.54
C ILE A 83 4.41 2.86 8.68
N ASP A 84 3.45 3.52 8.04
CA ASP A 84 2.51 2.86 7.12
C ASP A 84 3.23 2.12 6.00
N ARG A 85 4.32 2.69 5.46
CA ARG A 85 5.16 2.04 4.47
C ARG A 85 5.88 0.81 5.04
N TYR A 86 6.40 0.87 6.26
CA TYR A 86 7.05 -0.29 6.89
C TYR A 86 6.07 -1.39 7.26
N ILE A 87 4.85 -1.05 7.68
CA ILE A 87 3.78 -2.03 7.90
C ILE A 87 3.40 -2.70 6.59
N ALA A 88 3.28 -1.95 5.48
CA ALA A 88 3.03 -2.51 4.16
C ALA A 88 4.17 -3.45 3.71
N ALA A 89 5.43 -3.06 3.96
CA ALA A 89 6.59 -3.91 3.68
C ALA A 89 6.60 -5.17 4.57
N ALA A 90 6.28 -5.06 5.85
CA ALA A 90 6.17 -6.18 6.77
C ALA A 90 5.07 -7.18 6.34
N CYS A 91 3.92 -6.69 5.86
CA CYS A 91 2.88 -7.52 5.27
C CYS A 91 3.39 -8.25 4.02
N HIS A 92 4.12 -7.56 3.14
CA HIS A 92 4.68 -8.16 1.93
C HIS A 92 5.71 -9.25 2.27
N TYR A 93 6.55 -9.03 3.29
CA TYR A 93 7.49 -10.05 3.80
C TYR A 93 6.83 -11.13 4.67
N LYS A 94 5.50 -11.10 4.85
CA LYS A 94 4.74 -12.03 5.72
C LYS A 94 5.20 -12.04 7.18
N LEU A 95 5.76 -10.93 7.67
CA LEU A 95 6.15 -10.75 9.07
C LEU A 95 4.98 -10.35 9.97
N VAL A 96 3.93 -9.79 9.36
CA VAL A 96 2.70 -9.37 10.02
C VAL A 96 1.52 -9.85 9.18
N GLU A 97 0.56 -10.51 9.81
CA GLU A 97 -0.74 -10.73 9.19
C GLU A 97 -1.59 -9.47 9.36
N ARG A 98 -2.04 -8.90 8.23
CA ARG A 98 -2.94 -7.76 8.25
C ARG A 98 -4.30 -8.23 8.77
N ARG A 99 -4.49 -8.22 10.09
CA ARG A 99 -5.81 -8.48 10.68
C ARG A 99 -6.77 -7.41 10.14
N PRO A 100 -7.87 -7.79 9.48
CA PRO A 100 -8.88 -6.81 9.11
C PRO A 100 -9.36 -6.16 10.41
N GLN A 101 -9.19 -4.84 10.53
CA GLN A 101 -9.83 -4.09 11.61
C GLN A 101 -11.33 -4.40 11.50
N ARG A 102 -11.85 -5.21 12.44
CA ARG A 102 -13.29 -5.36 12.60
C ARG A 102 -13.80 -3.94 12.78
N LYS A 103 -14.60 -3.44 11.83
CA LYS A 103 -15.40 -2.25 12.06
C LYS A 103 -16.14 -2.51 13.37
N ALA A 104 -15.91 -1.67 14.38
CA ALA A 104 -16.77 -1.64 15.53
C ALA A 104 -18.19 -1.47 15.00
N ARG A 105 -19.04 -2.47 15.24
CA ARG A 105 -20.48 -2.32 15.02
C ARG A 105 -20.94 -1.33 16.09
N SER A 106 -21.10 -0.08 15.67
CA SER A 106 -22.01 0.86 16.32
C SER A 106 -23.42 0.58 15.83
#